data_AF-A0A973HM70-F1
#
_entry.id   AF-A0A973HM70-F1
#
_cell.length_a   1.000
_cell.length_b   1.000
_cell.length_c   1.000
_cell.angle_alpha   90.00
_cell.angle_beta   90.00
_cell.angle_gamma   90.00
#
_symmetry.space_group_name_H-M   'P 1'
#
loop_
_entity.id
_entity.type
_entity.pdbx_description
1 polymer ?
#
loop_
_entity_poly.entity_id
_entity_poly.type
_entity_poly.pdbx_seq_one_letter_code
_entity_poly.pdbx_strand_id
1 'polypeptide(L)'
;MLRISELKLPLDHPEDALEKLILKTLRIDAEALQNFVMVKKSIDARHKSDIMITYIVDADVEGEDELLKRFKKNNHINPAPDMSYSHKFEAPKDLTIRPIVIGFG
;
A
#
# COMPACT_ATOMS: atom_id res chain seq x y z
N MET A 1 -0.28 -3.65 9.33
CA MET A 1 0.51 -3.64 8.08
C MET A 1 1.28 -2.33 7.99
N LEU A 2 2.50 -2.38 7.47
CA LEU A 2 3.34 -1.21 7.21
C LEU A 2 3.20 -0.72 5.78
N ARG A 3 2.84 0.55 5.60
CA ARG A 3 2.89 1.21 4.30
C ARG A 3 4.31 1.66 3.98
N ILE A 4 4.85 1.14 2.89
CA ILE A 4 6.16 1.51 2.34
C ILE A 4 5.95 2.21 1.01
N SER A 5 6.51 3.42 0.89
CA SER A 5 6.41 4.25 -0.32
C SER A 5 7.78 4.46 -0.98
N GLU A 6 7.76 4.98 -2.21
CA GLU A 6 8.97 5.27 -3.00
C GLU A 6 9.86 4.03 -3.27
N LEU A 7 9.25 2.85 -3.38
CA LEU A 7 9.97 1.64 -3.79
C LEU A 7 10.19 1.66 -5.31
N LYS A 8 11.40 1.96 -5.75
CA LYS A 8 11.73 2.13 -7.17
C LYS A 8 12.42 0.90 -7.75
N LEU A 9 11.93 0.44 -8.89
CA LEU A 9 12.52 -0.65 -9.67
C LEU A 9 12.58 -0.29 -11.16
N PRO A 10 13.58 -0.79 -11.90
CA PRO A 10 13.63 -0.66 -13.37
C PRO A 10 12.38 -1.26 -14.03
N LEU A 11 12.00 -0.82 -15.23
CA LEU A 11 10.83 -1.35 -15.94
C LEU A 11 10.86 -2.89 -16.14
N ASP A 12 12.05 -3.46 -16.32
CA ASP A 12 12.34 -4.86 -16.66
C ASP A 12 12.82 -5.70 -15.46
N HIS A 13 12.54 -5.26 -14.22
CA HIS A 13 12.89 -6.02 -13.03
C HIS A 13 12.23 -7.42 -13.00
N PRO A 14 12.90 -8.44 -12.43
CA PRO A 14 12.29 -9.74 -12.22
C PRO A 14 11.17 -9.66 -11.18
N GLU A 15 10.26 -10.64 -11.21
CA GLU A 15 9.05 -10.67 -10.38
C GLU A 15 9.37 -10.63 -8.87
N ASP A 16 10.47 -11.26 -8.46
CA ASP A 16 10.93 -11.33 -7.07
C ASP A 16 11.64 -10.05 -6.58
N ALA A 17 11.90 -9.08 -7.46
CA ALA A 17 12.67 -7.88 -7.09
C ALA A 17 11.91 -6.99 -6.10
N LEU A 18 10.58 -6.94 -6.18
CA LEU A 18 9.78 -6.13 -5.27
C LEU A 18 9.83 -6.67 -3.84
N GLU A 19 9.66 -7.99 -3.69
CA GLU A 19 9.78 -8.66 -2.39
C GLU A 19 11.17 -8.44 -1.79
N LYS A 20 12.23 -8.69 -2.58
CA LYS A 20 13.61 -8.42 -2.15
C LYS A 20 13.84 -6.97 -1.75
N LEU A 21 13.23 -6.03 -2.46
CA LEU A 21 13.34 -4.61 -2.14
C LEU A 21 12.61 -4.27 -0.83
N ILE A 22 11.47 -4.90 -0.54
CA ILE A 22 10.75 -4.75 0.74
C ILE A 22 11.64 -5.26 1.89
N LEU A 23 12.14 -6.49 1.77
CA LEU A 23 13.03 -7.12 2.77
C LEU A 23 14.26 -6.24 3.04
N LYS A 24 14.91 -5.75 1.97
CA LYS A 24 16.06 -4.85 2.06
C LYS A 24 15.71 -3.51 2.71
N THR A 25 14.55 -2.95 2.38
CA THR A 25 14.10 -1.65 2.91
C THR A 25 13.79 -1.74 4.41
N LEU A 26 13.10 -2.81 4.82
CA LEU A 26 12.76 -3.05 6.23
C LEU A 26 13.90 -3.66 7.04
N ARG A 27 14.94 -4.19 6.37
CA ARG A 27 16.08 -4.90 6.98
C ARG A 27 15.59 -6.06 7.86
N ILE A 28 14.77 -6.91 7.26
CA ILE A 28 14.20 -8.13 7.85
C ILE A 28 14.49 -9.33 6.95
N ASP A 29 14.41 -10.52 7.53
CA ASP A 29 14.52 -11.78 6.81
C ASP A 29 13.18 -12.15 6.14
N ALA A 30 13.22 -13.07 5.18
CA ALA A 30 12.05 -13.45 4.39
C ALA A 30 10.93 -14.04 5.25
N GLU A 31 11.30 -14.76 6.31
CA GLU A 31 10.39 -15.40 7.27
C GLU A 31 9.55 -14.37 8.05
N ALA A 32 10.06 -13.15 8.21
CA ALA A 32 9.36 -12.07 8.90
C ALA A 32 8.36 -11.34 8.01
N LEU A 33 8.38 -11.55 6.68
CA LEU A 33 7.42 -10.98 5.73
C LEU A 33 6.34 -12.03 5.43
N GLN A 34 5.17 -11.86 6.03
CA GLN A 34 4.07 -12.80 5.89
C GLN A 34 3.36 -12.64 4.53
N ASN A 35 3.15 -11.39 4.12
CA ASN A 35 2.55 -11.05 2.83
C ASN A 35 2.79 -9.56 2.51
N PHE A 36 2.48 -9.13 1.28
CA PHE A 36 2.32 -7.72 0.96
C PHE A 36 1.25 -7.50 -0.11
N VAL A 37 0.66 -6.31 -0.10
CA VAL A 37 -0.36 -5.88 -1.08
C VAL A 37 0.13 -4.63 -1.78
N MET A 38 0.01 -4.61 -3.11
CA MET A 38 0.33 -3.43 -3.91
C MET A 38 -0.80 -2.39 -3.81
N VAL A 39 -0.50 -1.25 -3.18
CA VAL A 39 -1.44 -0.12 -3.03
C VAL A 39 -1.43 0.77 -4.27
N LYS A 40 -0.23 1.03 -4.82
CA LYS A 40 -0.06 1.86 -6.01
C LYS A 40 1.14 1.39 -6.82
N LYS A 41 0.98 1.42 -8.15
CA LYS A 41 2.06 1.27 -9.13
C LYS A 41 2.04 2.45 -10.07
N SER A 42 3.12 3.21 -10.15
CA SER A 42 3.26 4.35 -11.05
C SER A 42 4.54 4.25 -11.86
N ILE A 43 4.48 4.66 -13.13
CA ILE A 43 5.63 4.64 -14.03
C ILE A 43 6.17 6.08 -14.14
N ASP A 44 7.45 6.26 -13.88
CA ASP A 44 8.21 7.46 -14.22
C ASP A 44 8.94 7.23 -15.55
N ALA A 45 8.40 7.81 -16.62
CA ALA A 45 8.93 7.69 -17.98
C ALA A 45 9.53 9.01 -18.50
N ARG A 46 9.90 9.94 -17.61
CA ARG A 46 10.45 11.25 -18.00
C ARG A 46 11.78 11.14 -18.74
N HIS A 47 12.54 10.07 -18.48
CA HIS A 47 13.80 9.78 -19.15
C HIS A 47 13.68 8.46 -19.92
N LYS A 48 13.77 8.53 -21.26
CA LYS A 48 13.54 7.38 -22.14
C LYS A 48 14.49 6.21 -21.89
N SER A 49 15.70 6.48 -21.40
CA SER A 49 16.72 5.49 -21.06
C SER A 49 16.68 5.01 -19.61
N ASP A 50 15.83 5.60 -18.76
CA ASP A 50 15.76 5.34 -17.32
C ASP A 50 14.29 5.36 -16.87
N ILE A 51 13.53 4.39 -17.37
CA ILE A 51 12.13 4.22 -17.01
C ILE A 51 12.05 3.43 -15.71
N MET A 52 11.52 4.07 -14.68
CA MET A 52 11.41 3.50 -13.35
C MET A 52 9.95 3.29 -12.98
N ILE A 53 9.66 2.20 -12.27
CA ILE A 53 8.38 1.95 -11.62
C ILE A 53 8.53 2.27 -10.14
N THR A 54 7.68 3.16 -9.64
CA THR A 54 7.54 3.46 -8.22
C THR A 54 6.32 2.72 -7.66
N TYR A 55 6.56 1.91 -6.63
CA TYR A 55 5.56 1.17 -5.89
C TYR A 55 5.26 1.80 -4.54
N ILE A 56 4.01 1.66 -4.12
CA ILE A 56 3.58 1.78 -2.73
C ILE A 56 2.94 0.46 -2.36
N VAL A 57 3.39 -0.14 -1.26
CA VAL A 57 2.91 -1.43 -0.78
C VAL A 57 2.51 -1.32 0.69
N ASP A 58 1.55 -2.13 1.09
CA ASP A 58 1.29 -2.44 2.49
C ASP A 58 1.88 -3.82 2.75
N ALA A 59 2.85 -3.91 3.66
CA ALA A 59 3.53 -5.15 4.03
C ALA A 59 2.99 -5.67 5.38
N ASP A 60 2.65 -6.95 5.41
CA ASP A 60 2.32 -7.66 6.64
C ASP A 60 3.58 -8.34 7.17
N VAL A 61 4.03 -7.91 8.35
CA VAL A 61 5.32 -8.28 8.91
C VAL A 61 5.21 -8.61 10.38
N GLU A 62 6.02 -9.57 10.82
CA GLU A 62 6.20 -9.82 12.24
C GLU A 62 6.97 -8.65 12.89
N GLY A 63 6.57 -8.24 14.10
CA GLY A 63 7.25 -7.17 14.84
C GLY A 63 7.01 -5.76 14.31
N GLU A 64 5.85 -5.47 13.72
CA GLU A 64 5.48 -4.16 13.17
C GLU A 64 5.81 -2.98 14.10
N ASP A 65 5.49 -3.08 15.39
CA ASP A 65 5.74 -2.03 16.38
C ASP A 65 7.24 -1.70 16.55
N GLU A 66 8.10 -2.71 16.48
CA GLU A 66 9.55 -2.52 16.59
C GLU A 66 10.10 -1.85 15.33
N LEU A 67 9.61 -2.26 14.17
CA LEU A 67 9.96 -1.64 12.89
C LEU A 67 9.50 -0.18 12.84
N LEU A 68 8.29 0.14 13.30
CA LEU A 68 7.81 1.52 13.39
C LEU A 68 8.69 2.38 14.30
N LYS A 69 9.12 1.84 15.45
CA LYS A 69 10.05 2.55 16.35
C LYS A 69 11.40 2.76 15.67
N ARG A 70 11.93 1.73 15.00
CA ARG A 70 13.22 1.76 14.29
C ARG A 70 13.21 2.79 13.15
N PHE A 71 12.11 2.86 12.40
CA PHE A 71 11.95 3.70 11.22
C PHE A 71 11.16 4.98 11.48
N LYS A 72 10.96 5.39 12.74
CA LYS A 72 10.15 6.57 13.12
C LYS A 72 10.53 7.88 12.40
N LYS A 73 11.78 8.03 11.96
CA LYS A 73 12.27 9.21 11.22
C LYS A 73 12.15 9.09 9.70
N ASN A 74 11.75 7.93 9.19
CA ASN A 74 11.61 7.67 7.77
C ASN A 74 10.15 7.86 7.35
N ASN A 75 9.85 8.98 6.70
CA ASN A 75 8.50 9.28 6.21
C ASN A 75 7.99 8.32 5.12
N HIS A 76 8.84 7.43 4.59
CA HIS A 76 8.42 6.43 3.62
C HIS A 76 7.88 5.15 4.24
N ILE A 77 8.05 4.95 5.56
CA ILE A 77 7.59 3.75 6.29
C ILE A 77 6.66 4.22 7.41
N ASN A 78 5.36 3.95 7.26
CA ASN A 78 4.34 4.38 8.22
C ASN A 78 3.35 3.24 8.48
N PRO A 79 2.53 3.32 9.53
CA PRO A 79 1.38 2.43 9.66
C PRO A 79 0.47 2.57 8.44
N ALA A 80 0.02 1.46 7.89
CA ALA A 80 -0.98 1.50 6.82
C ALA A 80 -2.30 2.06 7.40
N PRO A 81 -2.92 3.06 6.75
CA PRO A 81 -4.20 3.57 7.18
C PRO A 81 -5.28 2.50 6.98
N ASP A 82 -6.29 2.51 7.85
CA ASP A 82 -7.50 1.72 7.63
C ASP A 82 -8.28 2.30 6.44
N MET A 83 -8.32 1.54 5.34
CA MET A 83 -9.03 1.87 4.12
C MET A 83 -10.36 1.12 4.01
N SER A 84 -10.80 0.43 5.07
CA SER A 84 -12.07 -0.27 5.08
C SER A 84 -13.23 0.72 4.92
N TYR A 85 -14.16 0.38 4.04
CA TYR A 85 -15.38 1.15 3.91
C TYR A 85 -16.27 0.90 5.12
N SER A 86 -16.66 1.97 5.80
CA SER A 86 -17.62 1.92 6.92
C SER A 86 -18.91 2.65 6.55
N HIS A 87 -20.04 1.95 6.69
CA HIS A 87 -21.35 2.58 6.63
C HIS A 87 -21.56 3.40 7.90
N LYS A 88 -21.49 4.73 7.78
CA LYS A 88 -21.69 5.64 8.92
C LYS A 88 -23.16 5.91 9.21
N PHE A 89 -24.05 5.54 8.30
CA PHE A 89 -25.47 5.81 8.38
C PHE A 89 -26.27 4.62 7.88
N GLU A 90 -27.39 4.37 8.55
CA GLU A 90 -28.39 3.39 8.18
C GLU A 90 -29.73 4.10 8.03
N ALA A 91 -30.51 3.71 7.03
CA ALA A 91 -31.85 4.26 6.86
C ALA A 91 -32.76 3.78 7.99
N PRO A 92 -33.64 4.63 8.54
CA PRO A 92 -34.67 4.19 9.47
C PRO A 92 -35.50 3.05 8.88
N LYS A 93 -35.84 2.05 9.68
CA LYS A 93 -36.58 0.86 9.23
C LYS A 93 -37.99 1.18 8.72
N ASP A 94 -38.54 2.30 9.17
CA ASP A 94 -39.87 2.82 8.86
C ASP A 94 -39.86 3.88 7.76
N LEU A 95 -38.76 4.02 7.01
CA LEU A 95 -38.67 4.97 5.91
C LEU A 95 -39.65 4.60 4.78
N THR A 96 -40.72 5.38 4.64
CA THR A 96 -41.77 5.18 3.63
C THR A 96 -41.44 5.79 2.27
N ILE A 97 -40.51 6.76 2.23
CA ILE A 97 -40.11 7.48 1.02
C ILE A 97 -38.84 6.84 0.46
N ARG A 98 -38.90 6.37 -0.79
CA ARG A 98 -37.75 5.79 -1.50
C ARG A 98 -36.90 6.90 -2.13
N PRO A 99 -35.57 6.87 -2.00
CA PRO A 99 -34.72 7.83 -2.69
C PRO A 99 -34.84 7.63 -4.20
N ILE A 100 -34.86 8.74 -4.94
CA ILE A 100 -34.81 8.74 -6.40
C ILE A 100 -33.38 9.05 -6.83
N VAL A 101 -32.82 8.19 -7.67
CA VAL A 101 -31.52 8.40 -8.34
C VAL A 101 -31.79 8.47 -9.84
N ILE A 102 -31.43 9.59 -10.47
CA ILE A 102 -31.61 9.79 -11.92
C ILE A 102 -30.23 9.74 -12.57
N GLY A 103 -30.00 8.70 -13.39
CA GLY A 103 -28.70 8.41 -14.02
C GLY A 103 -27.88 7.39 -13.23
N PHE A 104 -27.13 6.54 -13.94
CA PHE A 104 -26.31 5.46 -13.39
C PHE A 104 -25.05 5.26 -14.24
N GLY A 105 -24.22 6.31 -14.27
CA GLY A 105 -22.93 6.31 -14.96
C GLY A 105 -21.81 5.71 -14.13
#